data_AF-A0A897N5E2-F1
#
_entry.id   AF-A0A897N5E2-F1
#
_cell.length_a   1.000
_cell.length_b   1.000
_cell.length_c   1.000
_cell.angle_alpha   90.00
_cell.angle_beta   90.00
_cell.angle_gamma   90.00
#
_symmetry.space_group_name_H-M   'P 1'
#
loop_
_entity.id
_entity.type
_entity.pdbx_description
1 polymer ?
#
loop_
_entity_poly.entity_id
_entity_poly.type
_entity_poly.pdbx_seq_one_letter_code
_entity_poly.pdbx_strand_id
1 'polypeptide(L)'
;MVSLAVAALLVTLSVAAGAVLYYGGWERWRALTADRLVYGLPWGTLIAVALVTAFYLLAQNGLTDWGDPLTLPFVSWSYFYPLGVLTSGFAHGSPAHLVSNMTGTLAFGLVAEYAWGHYPPARRDRDSLLAGDGGWRSRPRVRIALVPAAMFGVALLTGVFSMGPGLGFSGAVFAVAGFAVVAKPRAAIGAVVGSSALDVLYQAVVNPVVTGSISAGGPSPPSWASIAFQAHMLGFAVGAVAAIALLRSRRQWLPPARLFLGTAGFGLALSLWLLVFPGEDVFYLYRAVGVIVVAVLAGLVTVAVSGSDRSIPRLLAVGWLVVLALPFALLAGVLAFSLVVSVSGLVPEVGGIAPFMALLVLAVVVLAVPAVPTALRGQDTRWSSHRNVALLGLGTVGLLLVVPGLLYGPITVDADSVTDTGEVRVGDYLVTYEEDATPGQTLLLLDVENATETTQDGLIVASESRSIWTVTERAESLAFDGEASVNVGGLGWRETVRADRTGWDVTGNESAYAVDLTVDGETTRSFATDPVQADVTIDGHRIGVVPTDDGFEVRVTRDDATVGTAAIPETNETATVGPLTVRTEADDGSTAVVVASDGTSVTVAERETYE
;
A
#
# COMPACT_ATOMS: atom_id res chain seq x y z
N MET A 1 -8.34 -20.96 29.74
CA MET A 1 -8.59 -21.84 28.57
C MET A 1 -7.63 -21.54 27.42
N VAL A 2 -7.43 -20.26 27.05
CA VAL A 2 -6.47 -19.78 26.04
C VAL A 2 -5.07 -20.41 26.15
N SER A 3 -4.41 -20.31 27.32
CA SER A 3 -3.04 -20.85 27.50
C SER A 3 -2.95 -22.38 27.37
N LEU A 4 -4.04 -23.08 27.68
CA LEU A 4 -4.11 -24.55 27.61
C LEU A 4 -4.31 -25.03 26.18
N ALA A 5 -5.08 -24.28 25.37
CA ALA A 5 -5.23 -24.50 23.93
C ALA A 5 -3.91 -24.26 23.18
N VAL A 6 -3.20 -23.16 23.48
CA VAL A 6 -1.89 -22.88 22.89
C VAL A 6 -0.87 -23.95 23.27
N ALA A 7 -0.80 -24.34 24.54
CA ALA A 7 0.11 -25.40 24.98
C ALA A 7 -0.20 -26.74 24.28
N ALA A 8 -1.47 -27.13 24.18
CA ALA A 8 -1.88 -28.34 23.47
C ALA A 8 -1.54 -28.29 21.98
N LEU A 9 -1.75 -27.13 21.32
CA LEU A 9 -1.38 -26.91 19.93
C LEU A 9 0.13 -27.06 19.72
N LEU A 10 0.95 -26.37 20.53
CA LEU A 10 2.41 -26.44 20.43
C LEU A 10 2.94 -27.86 20.66
N VAL A 11 2.40 -28.58 21.64
CA VAL A 11 2.74 -29.99 21.88
C VAL A 11 2.38 -30.84 20.67
N THR A 12 1.18 -30.69 20.13
CA THR A 12 0.71 -31.45 18.95
C THR A 12 1.58 -31.18 17.73
N LEU A 13 1.92 -29.92 17.45
CA LEU A 13 2.82 -29.53 16.36
C LEU A 13 4.23 -30.09 16.56
N SER A 14 4.74 -30.05 17.80
CA SER A 14 6.06 -30.61 18.13
C SER A 14 6.10 -32.13 17.93
N VAL A 15 5.05 -32.84 18.34
CA VAL A 15 4.91 -34.28 18.13
C VAL A 15 4.81 -34.61 16.64
N ALA A 16 4.00 -33.87 15.89
CA ALA A 16 3.85 -34.05 14.44
C ALA A 16 5.18 -33.81 13.70
N ALA A 17 5.89 -32.72 14.03
CA ALA A 17 7.20 -32.42 13.48
C ALA A 17 8.23 -33.51 13.86
N GLY A 18 8.24 -33.94 15.12
CA GLY A 18 9.07 -35.03 15.61
C GLY A 18 8.81 -36.34 14.88
N ALA A 19 7.55 -36.68 14.60
CA ALA A 19 7.17 -37.86 13.83
C ALA A 19 7.66 -37.78 12.38
N VAL A 20 7.49 -36.64 11.71
CA VAL A 20 8.00 -36.43 10.34
C VAL A 20 9.53 -36.59 10.30
N LEU A 21 10.24 -36.02 11.27
CA LEU A 21 11.69 -36.16 11.37
C LEU A 21 12.11 -37.61 11.65
N TYR A 22 11.41 -38.30 12.56
CA TYR A 22 11.67 -39.69 12.94
C TYR A 22 11.48 -40.67 11.77
N TYR A 23 10.40 -40.50 10.98
CA TYR A 23 10.12 -41.34 9.81
C TYR A 23 10.91 -40.93 8.55
N GLY A 24 12.17 -40.50 8.72
CA GLY A 24 13.12 -40.24 7.63
C GLY A 24 12.93 -38.90 6.93
N GLY A 25 12.08 -38.00 7.43
CA GLY A 25 11.87 -36.68 6.85
C GLY A 25 13.16 -35.87 6.75
N TRP A 26 14.02 -35.96 7.77
CA TRP A 26 15.32 -35.29 7.77
C TRP A 26 16.28 -35.85 6.71
N GLU A 27 16.37 -37.17 6.57
CA GLU A 27 17.22 -37.81 5.56
C GLU A 27 16.77 -37.45 4.16
N ARG A 28 15.45 -37.45 3.93
CA ARG A 28 14.84 -37.04 2.67
C ARG A 28 15.10 -35.56 2.38
N TRP A 29 14.95 -34.68 3.36
CA TRP A 29 15.26 -33.26 3.23
C TRP A 29 16.73 -33.06 2.86
N ARG A 30 17.64 -33.67 3.63
CA ARG A 30 19.09 -33.60 3.39
C ARG A 30 19.44 -34.10 1.99
N ALA A 31 18.88 -35.23 1.55
CA ALA A 31 19.10 -35.75 0.21
C ALA A 31 18.60 -34.79 -0.89
N LEU A 32 17.45 -34.12 -0.67
CA LEU A 32 16.90 -33.17 -1.62
C LEU A 32 17.73 -31.88 -1.71
N THR A 33 18.29 -31.41 -0.59
CA THR A 33 18.92 -30.08 -0.48
C THR A 33 20.44 -30.10 -0.47
N ALA A 34 21.11 -31.22 -0.19
CA ALA A 34 22.57 -31.29 -0.01
C ALA A 34 23.34 -30.68 -1.18
N ASP A 35 22.90 -30.94 -2.41
CA ASP A 35 23.57 -30.45 -3.63
C ASP A 35 23.12 -29.03 -4.03
N ARG A 36 22.23 -28.42 -3.26
CA ARG A 36 21.59 -27.13 -3.60
C ARG A 36 21.82 -26.07 -2.55
N LEU A 37 21.68 -26.40 -1.27
CA LEU A 37 21.69 -25.45 -0.17
C LEU A 37 22.77 -25.83 0.84
N VAL A 38 23.51 -24.82 1.29
CA VAL A 38 24.51 -24.96 2.35
C VAL A 38 23.79 -25.33 3.64
N TYR A 39 24.10 -26.50 4.19
CA TYR A 39 23.40 -27.09 5.35
C TYR A 39 21.90 -27.35 5.16
N GLY A 40 21.42 -27.35 3.90
CA GLY A 40 19.99 -27.52 3.62
C GLY A 40 19.12 -26.32 3.95
N LEU A 41 19.71 -25.13 4.17
CA LEU A 41 18.99 -23.92 4.57
C LEU A 41 19.03 -22.82 3.49
N PRO A 42 17.93 -22.07 3.29
CA PRO A 42 17.86 -20.93 2.37
C PRO A 42 18.43 -19.67 3.04
N TRP A 43 19.74 -19.64 3.24
CA TRP A 43 20.43 -18.59 4.00
C TRP A 43 20.14 -17.16 3.51
N GLY A 44 20.06 -16.94 2.20
CA GLY A 44 19.78 -15.63 1.64
C GLY A 44 18.38 -15.14 1.98
N THR A 45 17.39 -16.03 1.90
CA THR A 45 16.01 -15.78 2.34
C THR A 45 15.94 -15.48 3.84
N LEU A 46 16.64 -16.26 4.67
CA LEU A 46 16.68 -16.04 6.13
C LEU A 46 17.33 -14.70 6.48
N ILE A 47 18.38 -14.29 5.77
CA ILE A 47 19.02 -12.97 5.94
C ILE A 47 18.03 -11.85 5.59
N ALA A 48 17.31 -11.95 4.48
CA ALA A 48 16.31 -10.94 4.09
C ALA A 48 15.21 -10.79 5.15
N VAL A 49 14.65 -11.91 5.62
CA VAL A 49 13.61 -11.93 6.67
C VAL A 49 14.12 -11.31 7.97
N ALA A 50 15.35 -11.66 8.37
CA ALA A 50 15.95 -11.11 9.58
C ALA A 50 16.16 -9.59 9.49
N LEU A 51 16.62 -9.08 8.34
CA LEU A 51 16.83 -7.64 8.14
C LEU A 51 15.52 -6.85 8.15
N VAL A 52 14.49 -7.34 7.46
CA VAL A 52 13.17 -6.69 7.43
C VAL A 52 12.53 -6.70 8.82
N THR A 53 12.58 -7.84 9.51
CA THR A 53 12.05 -7.96 10.89
C THR A 53 12.81 -7.06 11.85
N ALA A 54 14.15 -6.98 11.75
CA ALA A 54 14.94 -6.08 12.57
C ALA A 54 14.61 -4.60 12.32
N PHE A 55 14.31 -4.22 11.07
CA PHE A 55 13.87 -2.87 10.77
C PHE A 55 12.53 -2.53 11.46
N TYR A 56 11.54 -3.43 11.38
CA TYR A 56 10.27 -3.24 12.08
C TYR A 56 10.44 -3.10 13.60
N LEU A 57 11.21 -4.01 14.20
CA LEU A 57 11.42 -4.04 15.64
C LEU A 57 12.20 -2.81 16.15
N LEU A 58 13.21 -2.37 15.40
CA LEU A 58 14.15 -1.33 15.85
C LEU A 58 13.82 0.06 15.30
N ALA A 59 13.68 0.19 13.98
CA ALA A 59 13.47 1.49 13.33
C ALA A 59 12.02 1.97 13.42
N GLN A 60 11.04 1.04 13.47
CA GLN A 60 9.62 1.37 13.60
C GLN A 60 9.08 1.25 15.04
N ASN A 61 9.96 1.12 16.03
CA ASN A 61 9.61 0.98 17.44
C ASN A 61 8.78 -0.27 17.80
N GLY A 62 8.80 -1.32 16.97
CA GLY A 62 7.99 -2.52 17.20
C GLY A 62 8.39 -3.36 18.42
N LEU A 63 9.53 -3.08 19.07
CA LEU A 63 9.90 -3.70 20.35
C LEU A 63 9.08 -3.19 21.54
N THR A 64 8.70 -1.92 21.53
CA THR A 64 7.86 -1.30 22.57
C THR A 64 6.40 -1.35 22.14
N ASP A 65 6.12 -1.00 20.89
CA ASP A 65 4.77 -0.79 20.36
C ASP A 65 4.53 -1.70 19.15
N TRP A 66 4.43 -3.01 19.41
CA TRP A 66 4.28 -4.03 18.36
C TRP A 66 3.09 -3.75 17.43
N GLY A 67 1.95 -3.34 17.99
CA GLY A 67 0.68 -3.16 17.27
C GLY A 67 0.55 -1.86 16.48
N ASP A 68 1.38 -0.87 16.79
CA ASP A 68 1.26 0.49 16.26
C ASP A 68 2.67 1.00 15.89
N PRO A 69 3.24 0.57 14.75
CA PRO A 69 4.59 0.92 14.36
C PRO A 69 4.69 2.35 13.79
N LEU A 70 5.87 2.98 13.91
CA LEU A 70 6.14 4.25 13.22
C LEU A 70 6.26 4.02 11.70
N THR A 71 5.42 4.69 10.90
CA THR A 71 5.28 4.44 9.45
C THR A 71 5.61 5.66 8.58
N LEU A 72 5.06 6.83 8.90
CA LEU A 72 5.14 8.06 8.10
C LEU A 72 6.55 8.38 7.54
N PRO A 73 7.66 8.33 8.32
CA PRO A 73 9.00 8.64 7.80
C PRO A 73 9.57 7.60 6.84
N PHE A 74 8.95 6.43 6.71
CA PHE A 74 9.48 5.32 5.91
C PHE A 74 8.63 5.02 4.66
N VAL A 75 7.55 5.76 4.43
CA VAL A 75 6.74 5.64 3.23
C VAL A 75 7.45 6.33 2.05
N SER A 76 7.35 5.77 0.85
CA SER A 76 7.89 6.37 -0.38
C SER A 76 6.97 7.46 -0.94
N TRP A 77 6.80 8.56 -0.19
CA TRP A 77 5.92 9.68 -0.55
C TRP A 77 6.30 10.36 -1.86
N SER A 78 7.60 10.65 -2.04
CA SER A 78 8.11 11.41 -3.19
C SER A 78 9.53 10.99 -3.55
N TYR A 79 9.90 11.19 -4.81
CA TYR A 79 11.28 11.07 -5.29
C TYR A 79 12.22 12.08 -4.64
N PHE A 80 11.67 13.19 -4.12
CA PHE A 80 12.41 14.20 -3.37
C PHE A 80 12.61 13.85 -1.90
N TYR A 81 12.10 12.68 -1.46
CA TYR A 81 12.34 12.13 -0.13
C TYR A 81 13.09 10.78 -0.18
N PRO A 82 14.43 10.79 -0.36
CA PRO A 82 15.22 9.58 -0.55
C PRO A 82 15.15 8.59 0.62
N LEU A 83 14.96 9.07 1.85
CA LEU A 83 14.88 8.19 3.02
C LEU A 83 13.68 7.24 2.91
N GLY A 84 12.49 7.77 2.63
CA GLY A 84 11.29 6.98 2.43
C GLY A 84 11.42 6.01 1.24
N VAL A 85 11.96 6.48 0.11
CA VAL A 85 12.20 5.63 -1.08
C VAL A 85 13.12 4.44 -0.74
N LEU A 86 14.20 4.66 0.00
CA LEU A 86 15.17 3.61 0.35
C LEU A 86 14.67 2.63 1.42
N THR A 87 13.79 3.09 2.32
CA THR A 87 13.37 2.33 3.51
C THR A 87 11.96 1.73 3.41
N SER A 88 11.12 2.21 2.49
CA SER A 88 9.75 1.72 2.27
C SER A 88 9.65 0.20 2.10
N GLY A 89 10.61 -0.40 1.40
CA GLY A 89 10.68 -1.85 1.23
C GLY A 89 10.95 -2.62 2.52
N PHE A 90 11.51 -1.99 3.56
CA PHE A 90 11.77 -2.60 4.86
C PHE A 90 10.62 -2.39 5.84
N ALA A 91 9.95 -1.25 5.74
CA ALA A 91 8.94 -0.82 6.69
C ALA A 91 7.58 -1.49 6.47
N HIS A 92 6.81 -1.70 7.54
CA HIS A 92 5.47 -2.30 7.50
C HIS A 92 4.50 -1.54 8.40
N GLY A 93 3.24 -1.43 7.97
CA GLY A 93 2.22 -0.67 8.70
C GLY A 93 1.53 -1.40 9.85
N SER A 94 1.74 -2.72 9.99
CA SER A 94 1.14 -3.49 11.08
C SER A 94 1.85 -4.84 11.25
N PRO A 95 1.64 -5.54 12.39
CA PRO A 95 2.08 -6.91 12.60
C PRO A 95 1.61 -7.87 11.51
N ALA A 96 0.34 -7.78 11.13
CA ALA A 96 -0.25 -8.66 10.12
C ALA A 96 0.40 -8.44 8.75
N HIS A 97 0.71 -7.18 8.41
CA HIS A 97 1.42 -6.85 7.18
C HIS A 97 2.85 -7.42 7.19
N LEU A 98 3.60 -7.28 8.30
CA LEU A 98 4.93 -7.88 8.42
C LEU A 98 4.88 -9.41 8.33
N VAL A 99 4.03 -10.06 9.13
CA VAL A 99 3.96 -11.53 9.24
C VAL A 99 3.56 -12.16 7.92
N SER A 100 2.60 -11.57 7.19
CA SER A 100 2.18 -12.08 5.88
C SER A 100 3.32 -11.99 4.85
N ASN A 101 4.03 -10.86 4.78
CA ASN A 101 5.19 -10.70 3.89
C ASN A 101 6.33 -11.66 4.25
N MET A 102 6.63 -11.85 5.54
CA MET A 102 7.70 -12.75 5.97
C MET A 102 7.34 -14.22 5.74
N THR A 103 6.08 -14.61 5.97
CA THR A 103 5.58 -15.96 5.68
C THR A 103 5.65 -16.27 4.18
N GLY A 104 5.21 -15.34 3.33
CA GLY A 104 5.36 -15.43 1.88
C GLY A 104 6.83 -15.51 1.45
N THR A 105 7.69 -14.67 2.01
CA THR A 105 9.14 -14.66 1.74
C THR A 105 9.78 -16.00 2.09
N LEU A 106 9.47 -16.58 3.25
CA LEU A 106 10.00 -17.88 3.66
C LEU A 106 9.51 -19.01 2.73
N ALA A 107 8.20 -19.06 2.45
CA ALA A 107 7.60 -20.11 1.64
C ALA A 107 8.10 -20.08 0.19
N PHE A 108 8.02 -18.92 -0.47
CA PHE A 108 8.45 -18.78 -1.86
C PHE A 108 9.96 -18.67 -1.99
N GLY A 109 10.63 -18.03 -1.02
CA GLY A 109 12.09 -17.85 -0.99
C GLY A 109 12.82 -19.17 -0.88
N LEU A 110 12.32 -20.12 -0.08
CA LEU A 110 12.87 -21.47 -0.05
C LEU A 110 12.85 -22.12 -1.44
N VAL A 111 11.74 -22.01 -2.18
CA VAL A 111 11.60 -22.59 -3.53
C VAL A 111 12.51 -21.86 -4.54
N ALA A 112 12.53 -20.53 -4.49
CA ALA A 112 13.34 -19.70 -5.36
C ALA A 112 14.84 -19.94 -5.12
N GLU A 113 15.28 -19.93 -3.87
CA GLU A 113 16.68 -20.14 -3.49
C GLU A 113 17.13 -21.59 -3.74
N TYR A 114 16.24 -22.57 -3.57
CA TYR A 114 16.49 -23.94 -4.01
C TYR A 114 16.70 -24.04 -5.53
N ALA A 115 15.88 -23.34 -6.31
CA ALA A 115 16.01 -23.31 -7.77
C ALA A 115 17.28 -22.56 -8.21
N TRP A 116 17.65 -21.48 -7.52
CA TRP A 116 18.89 -20.75 -7.71
C TRP A 116 20.11 -21.62 -7.35
N GLY A 117 20.11 -22.24 -6.17
CA GLY A 117 21.16 -23.09 -5.61
C GLY A 117 22.42 -22.34 -5.21
N HIS A 118 22.98 -22.64 -4.03
CA HIS A 118 24.26 -22.13 -3.54
C HIS A 118 25.45 -22.81 -4.22
N TYR A 119 25.25 -24.04 -4.72
CA TYR A 119 26.24 -24.77 -5.50
C TYR A 119 25.85 -24.76 -6.98
N PRO A 120 26.74 -24.31 -7.89
CA PRO A 120 26.45 -24.36 -9.32
C PRO A 120 26.37 -25.81 -9.80
N PRO A 121 25.53 -26.13 -10.81
CA PRO A 121 25.53 -27.46 -11.41
C PRO A 121 26.94 -27.79 -11.94
N ALA A 122 27.46 -28.98 -11.63
CA ALA A 122 28.71 -29.46 -12.25
C ALA A 122 28.54 -29.44 -13.77
N ARG A 123 29.40 -28.70 -14.49
CA ARG A 123 29.44 -28.79 -15.95
C ARG A 123 29.92 -30.20 -16.29
N ARG A 124 29.10 -30.97 -17.00
CA ARG A 124 29.37 -32.37 -17.36
C ARG A 124 30.50 -32.56 -18.38
N ASP A 125 31.07 -31.47 -18.91
CA ASP A 125 32.24 -31.51 -19.79
C ASP A 125 33.37 -30.71 -19.15
N ARG A 126 34.39 -31.43 -18.66
CA ARG A 126 35.81 -31.07 -18.79
C ARG A 126 36.66 -32.16 -18.14
N ASP A 127 37.33 -32.95 -18.98
CA ASP A 127 38.53 -33.74 -18.68
C ASP A 127 39.74 -32.84 -18.35
N SER A 128 39.56 -31.85 -17.48
CA SER A 128 40.64 -30.98 -17.03
C SER A 128 40.55 -30.82 -15.52
N LEU A 129 41.34 -31.62 -14.82
CA LEU A 129 41.49 -31.63 -13.37
C LEU A 129 42.08 -30.31 -12.80
N LEU A 130 42.34 -29.31 -13.65
CA LEU A 130 42.90 -28.00 -13.27
C LEU A 130 42.07 -26.79 -13.72
N ALA A 131 40.92 -26.98 -14.38
CA ALA A 131 40.06 -25.88 -14.80
C ALA A 131 38.94 -25.65 -13.79
N GLY A 132 39.28 -25.15 -12.61
CA GLY A 132 38.29 -24.51 -11.75
C GLY A 132 37.79 -23.25 -12.46
N ASP A 133 36.53 -23.18 -12.89
CA ASP A 133 35.92 -21.92 -13.29
C ASP A 133 35.66 -21.08 -12.00
N GLY A 134 36.75 -20.67 -11.34
CA GLY A 134 36.84 -20.01 -10.03
C GLY A 134 36.33 -18.57 -10.01
N GLY A 135 35.36 -18.23 -10.85
CA GLY A 135 34.71 -16.92 -10.86
C GLY A 135 33.97 -16.67 -9.55
N TRP A 136 34.03 -15.46 -9.02
CA TRP A 136 33.41 -15.12 -7.72
C TRP A 136 31.93 -15.52 -7.62
N ARG A 137 31.17 -15.50 -8.73
CA ARG A 137 29.75 -15.91 -8.82
C ARG A 137 29.47 -17.40 -8.62
N SER A 138 30.48 -18.26 -8.64
CA SER A 138 30.35 -19.69 -8.33
C SER A 138 30.54 -20.01 -6.85
N ARG A 139 31.04 -19.04 -6.05
CA ARG A 139 31.27 -19.22 -4.60
C ARG A 139 29.94 -19.24 -3.84
N PRO A 140 29.69 -20.22 -2.95
CA PRO A 140 28.43 -20.31 -2.20
C PRO A 140 28.05 -19.04 -1.45
N ARG A 141 29.02 -18.41 -0.77
CA ARG A 141 28.79 -17.15 -0.01
C ARG A 141 28.28 -16.01 -0.90
N VAL A 142 28.82 -15.88 -2.11
CA VAL A 142 28.37 -14.87 -3.08
C VAL A 142 26.96 -15.20 -3.56
N ARG A 143 26.67 -16.46 -3.87
CA ARG A 143 25.35 -16.88 -4.34
C ARG A 143 24.28 -16.69 -3.27
N ILE A 144 24.63 -16.91 -2.00
CA ILE A 144 23.80 -16.59 -0.83
C ILE A 144 23.55 -15.09 -0.77
N ALA A 145 24.61 -14.25 -0.80
CA ALA A 145 24.48 -12.80 -0.69
C ALA A 145 23.69 -12.15 -1.85
N LEU A 146 23.71 -12.74 -3.04
CA LEU A 146 22.94 -12.26 -4.19
C LEU A 146 21.42 -12.41 -4.02
N VAL A 147 20.95 -13.34 -3.18
CA VAL A 147 19.51 -13.55 -2.94
C VAL A 147 18.88 -12.35 -2.22
N PRO A 148 19.32 -11.94 -1.00
CA PRO A 148 18.76 -10.77 -0.34
C PRO A 148 19.06 -9.50 -1.13
N ALA A 149 20.24 -9.38 -1.77
CA ALA A 149 20.54 -8.22 -2.62
C ALA A 149 19.55 -8.09 -3.80
N ALA A 150 19.14 -9.20 -4.41
CA ALA A 150 18.11 -9.18 -5.45
C ALA A 150 16.73 -8.83 -4.88
N MET A 151 16.36 -9.39 -3.71
CA MET A 151 15.08 -9.06 -3.05
C MET A 151 15.00 -7.57 -2.70
N PHE A 152 16.02 -7.00 -2.05
CA PHE A 152 16.04 -5.56 -1.72
C PHE A 152 16.17 -4.67 -2.96
N GLY A 153 16.88 -5.13 -4.00
CA GLY A 153 16.91 -4.43 -5.29
C GLY A 153 15.53 -4.36 -5.95
N VAL A 154 14.73 -5.41 -5.84
CA VAL A 154 13.33 -5.38 -6.28
C VAL A 154 12.48 -4.54 -5.35
N ALA A 155 12.62 -4.63 -4.03
CA ALA A 155 11.87 -3.83 -3.08
C ALA A 155 12.06 -2.33 -3.36
N LEU A 156 13.31 -1.91 -3.60
CA LEU A 156 13.64 -0.55 -4.03
C LEU A 156 13.00 -0.22 -5.38
N LEU A 157 13.11 -1.11 -6.38
CA LEU A 157 12.51 -0.89 -7.70
C LEU A 157 10.99 -0.66 -7.59
N THR A 158 10.29 -1.48 -6.81
CA THR A 158 8.84 -1.37 -6.63
C THR A 158 8.43 -0.20 -5.76
N GLY A 159 9.26 0.22 -4.78
CA GLY A 159 9.03 1.43 -3.99
C GLY A 159 9.29 2.71 -4.78
N VAL A 160 10.30 2.73 -5.65
CA VAL A 160 10.51 3.83 -6.61
C VAL A 160 9.35 3.91 -7.59
N PHE A 161 8.86 2.79 -8.10
CA PHE A 161 7.80 2.80 -9.11
C PHE A 161 6.40 2.51 -8.55
N SER A 162 6.16 2.73 -7.26
CA SER A 162 4.83 2.57 -6.68
C SER A 162 3.88 3.63 -7.23
N MET A 163 2.62 3.24 -7.47
CA MET A 163 1.56 4.21 -7.73
C MET A 163 1.18 4.87 -6.40
N GLY A 164 1.72 6.06 -6.14
CA GLY A 164 1.53 6.80 -4.90
C GLY A 164 2.39 6.29 -3.72
N PRO A 165 2.07 6.71 -2.49
CA PRO A 165 2.83 6.39 -1.28
C PRO A 165 2.95 4.87 -1.07
N GLY A 166 4.18 4.35 -1.06
CA GLY A 166 4.47 2.92 -0.95
C GLY A 166 5.09 2.53 0.40
N LEU A 167 4.66 1.40 0.94
CA LEU A 167 5.19 0.80 2.18
C LEU A 167 5.07 -0.72 2.11
N GLY A 168 6.15 -1.46 2.42
CA GLY A 168 6.14 -2.92 2.53
C GLY A 168 7.10 -3.65 1.60
N PHE A 169 7.47 -4.88 2.01
CA PHE A 169 8.36 -5.76 1.24
C PHE A 169 7.64 -6.58 0.15
N SER A 170 6.33 -6.38 -0.04
CA SER A 170 5.47 -7.23 -0.87
C SER A 170 5.94 -7.30 -2.33
N GLY A 171 6.44 -6.21 -2.91
CA GLY A 171 7.03 -6.22 -4.27
C GLY A 171 8.16 -7.26 -4.42
N ALA A 172 9.03 -7.39 -3.42
CA ALA A 172 10.06 -8.42 -3.38
C ALA A 172 9.46 -9.82 -3.17
N VAL A 173 8.45 -9.96 -2.29
CA VAL A 173 7.71 -11.22 -2.11
C VAL A 173 7.18 -11.71 -3.46
N PHE A 174 6.53 -10.84 -4.23
CA PHE A 174 5.98 -11.17 -5.53
C PHE A 174 7.05 -11.48 -6.57
N ALA A 175 8.22 -10.85 -6.53
CA ALA A 175 9.34 -11.27 -7.38
C ALA A 175 9.87 -12.66 -7.04
N VAL A 176 10.01 -12.96 -5.76
CA VAL A 176 10.40 -14.30 -5.30
C VAL A 176 9.34 -15.33 -5.73
N ALA A 177 8.06 -14.97 -5.62
CA ALA A 177 6.91 -15.76 -6.03
C ALA A 177 6.89 -16.03 -7.55
N GLY A 178 7.07 -14.98 -8.36
CA GLY A 178 7.18 -15.05 -9.82
C GLY A 178 8.38 -15.87 -10.28
N PHE A 179 9.52 -15.73 -9.60
CA PHE A 179 10.69 -16.57 -9.85
C PHE A 179 10.40 -18.04 -9.51
N ALA A 180 9.82 -18.31 -8.34
CA ALA A 180 9.52 -19.64 -7.85
C ALA A 180 8.54 -20.39 -8.78
N VAL A 181 7.44 -19.75 -9.19
CA VAL A 181 6.43 -20.40 -10.04
C VAL A 181 6.96 -20.72 -11.43
N VAL A 182 7.84 -19.87 -11.98
CA VAL A 182 8.45 -20.14 -13.28
C VAL A 182 9.54 -21.20 -13.19
N ALA A 183 10.40 -21.15 -12.16
CA ALA A 183 11.53 -22.07 -12.04
C ALA A 183 11.10 -23.47 -11.52
N LYS A 184 10.11 -23.53 -10.63
CA LYS A 184 9.60 -24.74 -9.97
C LYS A 184 8.08 -24.67 -9.72
N PRO A 185 7.24 -24.75 -10.78
CA PRO A 185 5.78 -24.55 -10.66
C PRO A 185 5.10 -25.38 -9.57
N ARG A 186 5.45 -26.67 -9.46
CA ARG A 186 4.85 -27.58 -8.47
C ARG A 186 5.20 -27.20 -7.03
N ALA A 187 6.47 -26.87 -6.80
CA ALA A 187 6.93 -26.48 -5.47
C ALA A 187 6.36 -25.12 -5.08
N ALA A 188 6.21 -24.19 -6.04
CA ALA A 188 5.57 -22.90 -5.81
C ALA A 188 4.09 -23.03 -5.44
N ILE A 189 3.32 -23.91 -6.13
CA ILE A 189 1.93 -24.21 -5.72
C ILE A 189 1.90 -24.81 -4.32
N GLY A 190 2.80 -25.74 -4.02
CA GLY A 190 2.96 -26.29 -2.66
C GLY A 190 3.31 -25.22 -1.63
N ALA A 191 4.09 -24.20 -2.00
CA ALA A 191 4.42 -23.07 -1.14
C ALA A 191 3.23 -22.16 -0.87
N VAL A 192 2.27 -21.99 -1.80
CA VAL A 192 1.00 -21.27 -1.54
C VAL A 192 0.17 -21.99 -0.48
N VAL A 193 0.06 -23.32 -0.60
CA VAL A 193 -0.62 -24.14 0.41
C VAL A 193 0.12 -24.06 1.75
N GLY A 194 1.45 -24.14 1.70
CA GLY A 194 2.32 -24.03 2.87
C GLY A 194 2.21 -22.68 3.59
N SER A 195 2.22 -21.57 2.85
CA SER A 195 2.08 -20.22 3.44
C SER A 195 0.70 -20.05 4.09
N SER A 196 -0.36 -20.53 3.44
CA SER A 196 -1.71 -20.50 4.01
C SER A 196 -1.82 -21.33 5.29
N ALA A 197 -1.20 -22.51 5.30
CA ALA A 197 -1.15 -23.34 6.51
C ALA A 197 -0.34 -22.69 7.64
N LEU A 198 0.80 -22.07 7.33
CA LEU A 198 1.62 -21.36 8.31
C LEU A 198 0.89 -20.16 8.91
N ASP A 199 0.15 -19.41 8.10
CA ASP A 199 -0.68 -18.30 8.58
C ASP A 199 -1.76 -18.79 9.55
N VAL A 200 -2.49 -19.86 9.20
CA VAL A 200 -3.48 -20.47 10.11
C VAL A 200 -2.84 -20.95 11.41
N LEU A 201 -1.65 -21.56 11.36
CA LEU A 201 -0.93 -21.99 12.56
C LEU A 201 -0.49 -20.81 13.43
N TYR A 202 -0.02 -19.73 12.80
CA TYR A 202 0.35 -18.49 13.50
C TYR A 202 -0.88 -17.87 14.18
N GLN A 203 -1.99 -17.72 13.44
CA GLN A 203 -3.24 -17.19 13.98
C GLN A 203 -3.79 -18.08 15.09
N ALA A 204 -3.66 -19.41 15.00
CA ALA A 204 -4.07 -20.32 16.07
C ALA A 204 -3.22 -20.20 17.35
N VAL A 205 -1.99 -19.67 17.25
CA VAL A 205 -1.14 -19.38 18.43
C VAL A 205 -1.44 -18.01 19.00
N VAL A 206 -1.55 -16.98 18.15
CA VAL A 206 -1.73 -15.58 18.59
C VAL A 206 -3.17 -15.29 18.98
N ASN A 207 -4.13 -15.82 18.22
CA ASN A 207 -5.57 -15.67 18.39
C ASN A 207 -6.24 -17.05 18.54
N PRO A 208 -5.93 -17.82 19.61
CA PRO A 208 -6.42 -19.19 19.78
C PRO A 208 -7.94 -19.28 20.02
N VAL A 209 -8.56 -18.17 20.43
CA VAL A 209 -10.01 -18.04 20.62
C VAL A 209 -10.43 -16.72 20.00
N VAL A 210 -11.24 -16.78 18.95
CA VAL A 210 -11.79 -15.60 18.27
C VAL A 210 -13.26 -15.48 18.66
N THR A 211 -13.63 -14.33 19.21
CA THR A 211 -15.02 -13.96 19.53
C THR A 211 -15.48 -12.86 18.60
N GLY A 212 -16.74 -12.88 18.18
CA GLY A 212 -17.34 -11.81 17.38
C GLY A 212 -18.59 -11.28 18.06
N SER A 213 -18.69 -9.96 18.18
CA SER A 213 -19.92 -9.23 18.53
C SER A 213 -20.45 -8.51 17.29
N ILE A 214 -21.72 -8.10 17.33
CA ILE A 214 -22.28 -7.17 16.36
C ILE A 214 -22.09 -5.78 16.96
N SER A 215 -21.26 -4.96 16.33
CA SER A 215 -21.11 -3.54 16.63
C SER A 215 -21.18 -2.75 15.32
N ALA A 216 -21.55 -1.47 15.40
CA ALA A 216 -21.26 -0.56 14.30
C ALA A 216 -19.73 -0.46 14.15
N GLY A 217 -19.27 -0.20 12.94
CA GLY A 217 -17.86 0.09 12.68
C GLY A 217 -17.77 1.39 11.90
N GLY A 218 -16.73 2.17 12.18
CA GLY A 218 -16.48 3.43 11.50
C GLY A 218 -16.35 3.26 9.97
N PRO A 219 -16.54 4.35 9.21
CA PRO A 219 -16.36 4.35 7.77
C PRO A 219 -14.95 3.88 7.40
N SER A 220 -14.85 2.85 6.55
CA SER A 220 -13.55 2.33 6.11
C SER A 220 -13.57 1.94 4.62
N PRO A 221 -12.46 2.15 3.89
CA PRO A 221 -12.36 1.69 2.52
C PRO A 221 -12.57 0.17 2.41
N PRO A 222 -13.08 -0.32 1.28
CA PRO A 222 -13.15 -1.76 1.04
C PRO A 222 -11.78 -2.42 1.23
N SER A 223 -11.73 -3.61 1.85
CA SER A 223 -10.47 -4.28 2.20
C SER A 223 -9.54 -4.59 1.02
N TRP A 224 -10.02 -4.49 -0.21
CA TRP A 224 -9.26 -4.69 -1.44
C TRP A 224 -8.73 -3.38 -2.04
N ALA A 225 -9.16 -2.22 -1.54
CA ALA A 225 -8.86 -0.91 -2.11
C ALA A 225 -7.39 -0.48 -1.89
N SER A 226 -6.81 -0.83 -0.74
CA SER A 226 -5.44 -0.45 -0.35
C SER A 226 -4.36 -1.45 -0.81
N ILE A 227 -4.71 -2.43 -1.66
CA ILE A 227 -3.77 -3.45 -2.11
C ILE A 227 -2.94 -2.93 -3.29
N ALA A 228 -1.62 -2.89 -3.13
CA ALA A 228 -0.65 -2.41 -4.12
C ALA A 228 -0.47 -3.36 -5.33
N PHE A 229 -1.54 -3.62 -6.08
CA PHE A 229 -1.57 -4.52 -7.23
C PHE A 229 -0.46 -4.22 -8.26
N GLN A 230 -0.21 -2.94 -8.55
CA GLN A 230 0.80 -2.53 -9.53
C GLN A 230 2.20 -2.97 -9.08
N ALA A 231 2.58 -2.74 -7.83
CA ALA A 231 3.87 -3.13 -7.27
C ALA A 231 4.00 -4.66 -7.23
N HIS A 232 2.94 -5.38 -6.87
CA HIS A 232 2.90 -6.84 -6.88
C HIS A 232 3.14 -7.41 -8.28
N MET A 233 2.45 -6.86 -9.29
CA MET A 233 2.59 -7.30 -10.68
C MET A 233 3.98 -6.99 -11.22
N LEU A 234 4.54 -5.81 -10.91
CA LEU A 234 5.89 -5.43 -11.33
C LEU A 234 6.94 -6.36 -10.72
N GLY A 235 6.87 -6.60 -9.41
CA GLY A 235 7.71 -7.56 -8.71
C GLY A 235 7.62 -8.94 -9.36
N PHE A 236 6.41 -9.46 -9.55
CA PHE A 236 6.18 -10.75 -10.19
C PHE A 236 6.82 -10.85 -11.59
N ALA A 237 6.64 -9.82 -12.43
CA ALA A 237 7.20 -9.78 -13.78
C ALA A 237 8.74 -9.82 -13.75
N VAL A 238 9.38 -9.04 -12.87
CA VAL A 238 10.85 -9.05 -12.69
C VAL A 238 11.34 -10.43 -12.25
N GLY A 239 10.66 -11.04 -11.28
CA GLY A 239 10.94 -12.39 -10.81
C GLY A 239 10.83 -13.45 -11.90
N ALA A 240 9.74 -13.39 -12.68
CA ALA A 240 9.50 -14.29 -13.81
C ALA A 240 10.58 -14.16 -14.88
N VAL A 241 10.97 -12.93 -15.25
CA VAL A 241 12.07 -12.68 -16.21
C VAL A 241 13.39 -13.23 -15.69
N ALA A 242 13.72 -13.03 -14.41
CA ALA A 242 14.93 -13.58 -13.80
C ALA A 242 14.94 -15.12 -13.83
N ALA A 243 13.80 -15.77 -13.58
CA ALA A 243 13.68 -17.22 -13.69
C ALA A 243 13.80 -17.71 -15.13
N ILE A 244 13.23 -17.00 -16.11
CA ILE A 244 13.38 -17.33 -17.54
C ILE A 244 14.86 -17.24 -17.94
N ALA A 245 15.55 -16.17 -17.53
CA ALA A 245 16.99 -16.00 -17.77
C ALA A 245 17.80 -17.16 -17.17
N LEU A 246 17.47 -17.57 -15.94
CA LEU A 246 18.10 -18.72 -15.29
C LEU A 246 17.86 -20.02 -16.06
N LEU A 247 16.61 -20.34 -16.41
CA LEU A 247 16.26 -21.55 -17.16
C LEU A 247 16.94 -21.59 -18.52
N ARG A 248 17.01 -20.45 -19.22
CA ARG A 248 17.73 -20.31 -20.50
C ARG A 248 19.22 -20.54 -20.34
N SER A 249 19.85 -19.94 -19.32
CA SER A 249 21.28 -20.14 -19.04
C SER A 249 21.62 -21.61 -18.76
N ARG A 250 20.66 -22.37 -18.22
CA ARG A 250 20.77 -23.80 -17.92
C ARG A 250 20.26 -24.71 -19.04
N ARG A 251 19.78 -24.14 -20.15
CA ARG A 251 19.13 -24.86 -21.27
C ARG A 251 18.03 -25.82 -20.78
N GLN A 252 17.29 -25.40 -19.75
CA GLN A 252 16.20 -26.19 -19.19
C GLN A 252 14.88 -25.89 -19.89
N TRP A 253 14.11 -26.95 -20.12
CA TRP A 253 12.78 -26.87 -20.72
C TRP A 253 11.73 -27.38 -19.74
N LEU A 254 10.54 -26.77 -19.77
CA LEU A 254 9.43 -27.12 -18.89
C LEU A 254 8.15 -27.36 -19.73
N PRO A 255 7.29 -28.32 -19.35
CA PRO A 255 6.05 -28.54 -20.09
C PRO A 255 5.14 -27.30 -20.11
N PRO A 256 4.63 -26.86 -21.28
CA PRO A 256 3.84 -25.63 -21.41
C PRO A 256 2.60 -25.61 -20.53
N ALA A 257 1.84 -26.71 -20.50
CA ALA A 257 0.64 -26.81 -19.66
C ALA A 257 0.94 -26.61 -18.17
N ARG A 258 2.11 -27.08 -17.69
CA ARG A 258 2.51 -26.93 -16.30
C ARG A 258 2.88 -25.48 -15.96
N LEU A 259 3.53 -24.78 -16.90
CA LEU A 259 3.84 -23.36 -16.74
C LEU A 259 2.58 -22.52 -16.82
N PHE A 260 1.71 -22.76 -17.79
CA PHE A 260 0.49 -21.98 -17.95
C PHE A 260 -0.43 -22.14 -16.75
N LEU A 261 -0.78 -23.37 -16.39
CA LEU A 261 -1.66 -23.64 -15.24
C LEU A 261 -0.99 -23.23 -13.92
N GLY A 262 0.32 -23.42 -13.80
CA GLY A 262 1.09 -22.98 -12.62
C GLY A 262 1.03 -21.47 -12.46
N THR A 263 1.44 -20.71 -13.47
CA THR A 263 1.44 -19.24 -13.45
C THR A 263 0.04 -18.66 -13.32
N ALA A 264 -0.95 -19.19 -14.06
CA ALA A 264 -2.33 -18.71 -13.99
C ALA A 264 -2.96 -19.00 -12.62
N GLY A 265 -2.88 -20.25 -12.15
CA GLY A 265 -3.43 -20.62 -10.83
C GLY A 265 -2.76 -19.86 -9.69
N PHE A 266 -1.44 -19.67 -9.78
CA PHE A 266 -0.68 -18.90 -8.81
C PHE A 266 -1.04 -17.42 -8.82
N GLY A 267 -1.17 -16.80 -10.01
CA GLY A 267 -1.58 -15.40 -10.13
C GLY A 267 -3.01 -15.15 -9.65
N LEU A 268 -3.92 -16.11 -9.89
CA LEU A 268 -5.28 -16.04 -9.35
C LEU A 268 -5.31 -16.17 -7.82
N ALA A 269 -4.51 -17.09 -7.27
CA ALA A 269 -4.44 -17.35 -5.82
C ALA A 269 -3.79 -16.21 -5.04
N LEU A 270 -2.78 -15.54 -5.59
CA LEU A 270 -2.11 -14.38 -4.98
C LEU A 270 -2.70 -13.04 -5.42
N SER A 271 -3.93 -13.04 -5.92
CA SER A 271 -4.67 -11.82 -6.23
C SER A 271 -3.97 -10.87 -7.21
N LEU A 272 -3.17 -11.39 -8.15
CA LEU A 272 -2.61 -10.63 -9.29
C LEU A 272 -3.68 -10.19 -10.30
N TRP A 273 -4.96 -10.18 -9.92
CA TRP A 273 -6.08 -9.70 -10.72
C TRP A 273 -6.74 -8.45 -10.11
N LEU A 274 -6.25 -7.95 -8.96
CA LEU A 274 -6.81 -6.80 -8.23
C LEU A 274 -6.54 -5.46 -8.92
N LEU A 275 -7.09 -5.27 -10.12
CA LEU A 275 -7.02 -3.98 -10.81
C LEU A 275 -8.03 -3.02 -10.18
N VAL A 276 -7.53 -2.19 -9.26
CA VAL A 276 -8.31 -1.22 -8.48
C VAL A 276 -8.03 0.19 -8.99
N PHE A 277 -9.08 1.00 -9.09
CA PHE A 277 -8.98 2.44 -9.29
C PHE A 277 -9.81 3.16 -8.21
N PRO A 278 -9.21 4.08 -7.46
CA PRO A 278 -9.96 4.95 -6.55
C PRO A 278 -10.75 6.01 -7.35
N GLY A 279 -11.95 6.33 -6.87
CA GLY A 279 -12.67 7.57 -7.16
C GLY A 279 -12.83 8.37 -5.87
N GLU A 280 -13.60 9.47 -5.89
CA GLU A 280 -13.84 10.32 -4.71
C GLU A 280 -14.48 9.51 -3.56
N ASP A 281 -15.72 9.05 -3.75
CA ASP A 281 -16.44 8.25 -2.73
C ASP A 281 -16.60 6.77 -3.10
N VAL A 282 -16.12 6.37 -4.28
CA VAL A 282 -16.37 5.04 -4.85
C VAL A 282 -15.09 4.41 -5.35
N PHE A 283 -14.83 3.18 -4.90
CA PHE A 283 -13.74 2.35 -5.40
C PHE A 283 -14.21 1.41 -6.51
N TYR A 284 -13.45 1.32 -7.60
CA TYR A 284 -13.75 0.45 -8.73
C TYR A 284 -12.80 -0.74 -8.79
N LEU A 285 -13.34 -1.97 -8.81
CA LEU A 285 -12.58 -3.21 -8.98
C LEU A 285 -12.87 -3.85 -10.34
N TYR A 286 -11.94 -3.73 -11.28
CA TYR A 286 -12.05 -4.27 -12.63
C TYR A 286 -11.65 -5.75 -12.70
N ARG A 287 -12.37 -6.59 -11.95
CA ARG A 287 -12.05 -8.02 -11.74
C ARG A 287 -11.87 -8.81 -13.04
N ALA A 288 -12.77 -8.65 -14.00
CA ALA A 288 -12.71 -9.39 -15.26
C ALA A 288 -11.45 -9.03 -16.07
N VAL A 289 -11.11 -7.73 -16.12
CA VAL A 289 -9.90 -7.23 -16.78
C VAL A 289 -8.65 -7.80 -16.11
N GLY A 290 -8.61 -7.77 -14.78
CA GLY A 290 -7.50 -8.36 -14.01
C GLY A 290 -7.29 -9.85 -14.29
N VAL A 291 -8.36 -10.65 -14.37
CA VAL A 291 -8.25 -12.08 -14.71
C VAL A 291 -7.71 -12.28 -16.14
N ILE A 292 -8.13 -11.45 -17.09
CA ILE A 292 -7.59 -11.46 -18.45
C ILE A 292 -6.08 -11.15 -18.43
N VAL A 293 -5.64 -10.14 -17.67
CA VAL A 293 -4.22 -9.81 -17.50
C VAL A 293 -3.43 -11.00 -16.97
N VAL A 294 -3.93 -11.71 -15.95
CA VAL A 294 -3.28 -12.93 -15.42
C VAL A 294 -3.17 -14.02 -16.49
N ALA A 295 -4.22 -14.25 -17.28
CA ALA A 295 -4.20 -15.24 -18.34
C ALA A 295 -3.19 -14.89 -19.46
N VAL A 296 -3.13 -13.62 -19.86
CA VAL A 296 -2.15 -13.11 -20.83
C VAL A 296 -0.73 -13.26 -20.30
N LEU A 297 -0.49 -12.86 -19.05
CA LEU A 297 0.81 -13.01 -18.38
C LEU A 297 1.26 -14.48 -18.33
N ALA A 298 0.36 -15.39 -17.96
CA ALA A 298 0.64 -16.83 -17.95
C ALA A 298 0.99 -17.36 -19.33
N GLY A 299 0.29 -16.89 -20.37
CA GLY A 299 0.60 -17.20 -21.77
C GLY A 299 2.00 -16.71 -22.17
N LEU A 300 2.31 -15.43 -21.90
CA LEU A 300 3.61 -14.84 -22.20
C LEU A 300 4.77 -15.58 -21.52
N VAL A 301 4.65 -15.85 -20.21
CA VAL A 301 5.63 -16.65 -19.45
C VAL A 301 5.81 -18.03 -20.08
N THR A 302 4.71 -18.70 -20.42
CA THR A 302 4.74 -20.04 -21.02
C THR A 302 5.47 -20.06 -22.36
N VAL A 303 5.17 -19.11 -23.25
CA VAL A 303 5.84 -18.99 -24.55
C VAL A 303 7.30 -18.56 -24.39
N ALA A 304 7.61 -17.67 -23.44
CA ALA A 304 8.98 -17.23 -23.17
C ALA A 304 9.90 -18.34 -22.63
N VAL A 305 9.34 -19.32 -21.91
CA VAL A 305 10.09 -20.49 -21.44
C VAL A 305 10.07 -21.64 -22.45
N SER A 306 8.92 -21.97 -23.02
CA SER A 306 8.73 -23.24 -23.76
C SER A 306 8.44 -23.07 -25.24
N GLY A 307 8.33 -21.82 -25.72
CA GLY A 307 8.13 -21.51 -27.13
C GLY A 307 9.31 -21.95 -28.01
N SER A 308 9.03 -22.14 -29.30
CA SER A 308 10.05 -22.53 -30.28
C SER A 308 10.99 -21.39 -30.63
N ASP A 309 12.23 -21.72 -30.99
CA ASP A 309 13.20 -20.77 -31.54
C ASP A 309 12.93 -20.41 -33.02
N ARG A 310 11.89 -21.01 -33.64
CA ARG A 310 11.42 -20.61 -34.98
C ARG A 310 10.86 -19.20 -34.97
N SER A 311 11.11 -18.44 -36.04
CA SER A 311 10.50 -17.12 -36.22
C SER A 311 8.98 -17.21 -36.30
N ILE A 312 8.32 -16.15 -35.82
CA ILE A 312 6.90 -15.95 -36.04
C ILE A 312 6.60 -15.88 -37.56
N PRO A 313 5.48 -16.46 -38.02
CA PRO A 313 5.04 -16.32 -39.40
C PRO A 313 4.94 -14.86 -39.84
N ARG A 314 5.31 -14.57 -41.10
CA ARG A 314 5.24 -13.22 -41.68
C ARG A 314 3.85 -12.59 -41.55
N LEU A 315 2.78 -13.37 -41.71
CA LEU A 315 1.40 -12.89 -41.56
C LEU A 315 1.11 -12.39 -40.14
N LEU A 316 1.60 -13.11 -39.12
CA LEU A 316 1.48 -12.68 -37.72
C LEU A 316 2.35 -11.45 -37.44
N ALA A 317 3.56 -11.39 -38.00
CA ALA A 317 4.41 -10.20 -37.88
C ALA A 317 3.77 -8.95 -38.49
N VAL A 318 3.15 -9.07 -39.68
CA VAL A 318 2.39 -7.99 -40.33
C VAL A 318 1.18 -7.60 -39.49
N GLY A 319 0.38 -8.58 -39.04
CA GLY A 319 -0.78 -8.32 -38.19
C GLY A 319 -0.40 -7.62 -36.87
N TRP A 320 0.69 -8.03 -36.25
CA TRP A 320 1.23 -7.41 -35.04
C TRP A 320 1.62 -5.94 -35.27
N LEU A 321 2.30 -5.63 -36.38
CA LEU A 321 2.63 -4.25 -36.72
C LEU A 321 1.38 -3.41 -37.01
N VAL A 322 0.35 -3.98 -37.64
CA VAL A 322 -0.93 -3.28 -37.89
C VAL A 322 -1.64 -2.96 -36.58
N VAL A 323 -1.71 -3.93 -35.65
CA VAL A 323 -2.32 -3.74 -34.33
C VAL A 323 -1.60 -2.66 -33.53
N LEU A 324 -0.27 -2.59 -33.63
CA LEU A 324 0.52 -1.55 -32.96
C LEU A 324 0.51 -0.19 -33.67
N ALA A 325 0.31 -0.15 -34.99
CA ALA A 325 0.41 1.08 -35.78
C ALA A 325 -0.67 2.11 -35.45
N LEU A 326 -1.90 1.67 -35.19
CA LEU A 326 -3.02 2.57 -34.89
C LEU A 326 -2.85 3.29 -33.54
N PRO A 327 -2.63 2.59 -32.40
CA PRO A 327 -2.38 3.26 -31.13
C PRO A 327 -1.07 4.05 -31.16
N PHE A 328 -0.04 3.56 -31.85
CA PHE A 328 1.21 4.30 -32.04
C PHE A 328 1.00 5.63 -32.75
N ALA A 329 0.26 5.65 -33.86
CA ALA A 329 0.01 6.86 -34.64
C ALA A 329 -0.81 7.88 -33.84
N LEU A 330 -1.83 7.41 -33.11
CA LEU A 330 -2.62 8.25 -32.20
C LEU A 330 -1.71 8.88 -31.13
N LEU A 331 -0.90 8.06 -30.48
CA LEU A 331 -0.02 8.45 -29.40
C LEU A 331 1.09 9.43 -29.84
N ALA A 332 1.71 9.16 -30.98
CA ALA A 332 2.71 10.03 -31.59
C ALA A 332 2.09 11.35 -32.09
N GLY A 333 0.86 11.31 -32.59
CA GLY A 333 0.09 12.49 -32.98
C GLY A 333 -0.21 13.39 -31.78
N VAL A 334 -0.68 12.81 -30.66
CA VAL A 334 -0.89 13.56 -29.42
C VAL A 334 0.43 14.09 -28.88
N LEU A 335 1.51 13.31 -28.87
CA LEU A 335 2.83 13.77 -28.44
C LEU A 335 3.33 14.97 -29.28
N ALA A 336 3.18 14.90 -30.61
CA ALA A 336 3.58 15.98 -31.51
C ALA A 336 2.71 17.23 -31.29
N PHE A 337 1.40 17.05 -31.08
CA PHE A 337 0.49 18.12 -30.73
C PHE A 337 0.88 18.78 -29.40
N SER A 338 1.11 17.99 -28.34
CA SER A 338 1.57 18.47 -27.04
C SER A 338 2.87 19.25 -27.15
N LEU A 339 3.84 18.77 -27.92
CA LEU A 339 5.11 19.46 -28.15
C LEU A 339 4.92 20.80 -28.87
N VAL A 340 4.07 20.87 -29.89
CA VAL A 340 3.75 22.11 -30.61
C VAL A 340 3.08 23.12 -29.68
N VAL A 341 2.11 22.66 -28.88
CA VAL A 341 1.43 23.50 -27.89
C VAL A 341 2.42 24.05 -26.86
N SER A 342 3.27 23.20 -26.26
CA SER A 342 4.30 23.64 -25.30
C SER A 342 5.30 24.64 -25.90
N VAL A 343 5.78 24.42 -27.13
CA VAL A 343 6.74 25.34 -27.79
C VAL A 343 6.07 26.67 -28.18
N SER A 344 4.77 26.66 -28.47
CA SER A 344 4.02 27.86 -28.84
C SER A 344 3.69 28.78 -27.67
N GLY A 345 3.79 28.31 -26.42
CA GLY A 345 3.43 29.06 -25.22
C GLY A 345 1.94 29.42 -25.12
N LEU A 346 1.09 28.85 -25.98
CA LEU A 346 -0.34 29.16 -26.06
C LEU A 346 -1.16 28.50 -24.93
N VAL A 347 -0.66 27.39 -24.39
CA VAL A 347 -1.27 26.68 -23.24
C VAL A 347 -0.11 26.12 -22.38
N PRO A 348 0.16 26.67 -21.18
CA PRO A 348 1.22 26.18 -20.29
C PRO A 348 1.03 24.72 -19.83
N GLU A 349 -0.23 24.29 -19.72
CA GLU A 349 -0.66 23.04 -19.07
C GLU A 349 -0.39 21.74 -19.87
N VAL A 350 -0.08 21.82 -21.17
CA VAL A 350 0.02 20.60 -22.03
C VAL A 350 1.39 19.92 -21.95
N GLY A 351 2.36 20.52 -21.25
CA GLY A 351 3.73 20.01 -21.12
C GLY A 351 3.87 18.74 -20.29
N GLY A 352 3.01 18.54 -19.28
CA GLY A 352 3.10 17.42 -18.35
C GLY A 352 2.94 16.05 -19.04
N ILE A 353 2.06 15.97 -20.05
CA ILE A 353 1.67 14.67 -20.63
C ILE A 353 2.71 14.11 -21.63
N ALA A 354 3.54 14.98 -22.22
CA ALA A 354 4.50 14.66 -23.28
C ALA A 354 5.52 13.55 -22.92
N PRO A 355 6.23 13.58 -21.77
CA PRO A 355 7.14 12.49 -21.39
C PRO A 355 6.44 11.11 -21.30
N PHE A 356 5.17 11.07 -20.92
CA PHE A 356 4.41 9.80 -20.82
C PHE A 356 4.03 9.24 -22.16
N MET A 357 3.57 10.10 -23.06
CA MET A 357 3.30 9.70 -24.44
C MET A 357 4.60 9.22 -25.11
N ALA A 358 5.74 9.86 -24.84
CA ALA A 358 7.04 9.40 -25.30
C ALA A 358 7.43 8.01 -24.76
N LEU A 359 7.17 7.72 -23.48
CA LEU A 359 7.40 6.39 -22.89
C LEU A 359 6.49 5.32 -23.50
N LEU A 360 5.21 5.63 -23.71
CA LEU A 360 4.27 4.67 -24.31
C LEU A 360 4.57 4.48 -25.81
N VAL A 361 5.06 5.52 -26.51
CA VAL A 361 5.57 5.45 -27.89
C VAL A 361 6.76 4.50 -27.90
N LEU A 362 7.72 4.68 -27.00
CA LEU A 362 8.89 3.83 -26.87
C LEU A 362 8.51 2.36 -26.58
N ALA A 363 7.55 2.12 -25.69
CA ALA A 363 7.05 0.79 -25.38
C ALA A 363 6.49 0.09 -26.64
N VAL A 364 5.71 0.81 -27.44
CA VAL A 364 5.16 0.31 -28.71
C VAL A 364 6.25 0.08 -29.75
N VAL A 365 7.25 0.97 -29.86
CA VAL A 365 8.41 0.77 -30.75
C VAL A 365 9.17 -0.49 -30.39
N VAL A 366 9.48 -0.69 -29.10
CA VAL A 366 10.20 -1.88 -28.62
C VAL A 366 9.44 -3.16 -28.97
N LEU A 367 8.12 -3.17 -28.84
CA LEU A 367 7.28 -4.31 -29.25
C LEU A 367 7.24 -4.53 -30.76
N ALA A 368 7.41 -3.48 -31.57
CA ALA A 368 7.38 -3.55 -33.02
C ALA A 368 8.72 -4.06 -33.60
N VAL A 369 9.86 -3.68 -33.00
CA VAL A 369 11.22 -3.98 -33.51
C VAL A 369 11.45 -5.44 -33.96
N PRO A 370 11.03 -6.49 -33.22
CA PRO A 370 11.23 -7.88 -33.62
C PRO A 370 10.43 -8.31 -34.86
N ALA A 371 9.28 -7.68 -35.06
CA ALA A 371 8.38 -8.00 -36.16
C ALA A 371 8.80 -7.31 -37.46
N VAL A 372 9.49 -6.16 -37.40
CA VAL A 372 9.85 -5.34 -38.57
C VAL A 372 10.65 -6.11 -39.65
N PRO A 373 11.77 -6.80 -39.34
CA PRO A 373 12.56 -7.48 -40.38
C PRO A 373 11.81 -8.66 -40.99
N THR A 374 11.05 -9.39 -40.18
CA THR A 374 10.21 -10.52 -40.58
C THR A 374 9.07 -10.06 -41.49
N ALA A 375 8.38 -8.97 -41.12
CA ALA A 375 7.25 -8.42 -41.87
C ALA A 375 7.68 -7.80 -43.21
N LEU A 376 8.74 -6.97 -43.18
CA LEU A 376 9.19 -6.21 -44.35
C LEU A 376 10.01 -7.07 -45.32
N ARG A 377 10.93 -7.90 -44.81
CA ARG A 377 11.94 -8.60 -45.63
C ARG A 377 11.80 -10.12 -45.63
N GLY A 378 10.89 -10.68 -44.83
CA GLY A 378 10.80 -12.14 -44.65
C GLY A 378 12.06 -12.76 -44.02
N GLN A 379 12.88 -11.95 -43.35
CA GLN A 379 14.14 -12.39 -42.76
C GLN A 379 13.95 -12.85 -41.33
N ASP A 380 14.54 -13.99 -40.99
CA ASP A 380 14.66 -14.47 -39.63
C ASP A 380 15.67 -13.62 -38.85
N THR A 381 15.30 -13.21 -37.65
CA THR A 381 16.21 -12.53 -36.72
C THR A 381 16.25 -13.26 -35.40
N ARG A 382 17.30 -13.03 -34.62
CA ARG A 382 17.35 -13.58 -33.25
C ARG A 382 16.16 -13.14 -32.38
N TRP A 383 15.49 -12.03 -32.70
CA TRP A 383 14.39 -11.49 -31.91
C TRP A 383 13.01 -11.92 -32.40
N SER A 384 12.89 -12.41 -33.64
CA SER A 384 11.62 -12.82 -34.24
C SER A 384 11.11 -14.17 -33.77
N SER A 385 11.89 -14.91 -32.97
CA SER A 385 11.43 -16.20 -32.43
C SER A 385 10.24 -16.01 -31.48
N HIS A 386 9.31 -16.97 -31.47
CA HIS A 386 8.16 -16.96 -30.55
C HIS A 386 8.60 -16.66 -29.10
N ARG A 387 9.71 -17.28 -28.70
CA ARG A 387 10.27 -17.17 -27.36
C ARG A 387 10.76 -15.76 -27.01
N ASN A 388 11.36 -15.05 -27.97
CA ASN A 388 11.91 -13.71 -27.76
C ASN A 388 10.84 -12.63 -27.91
N VAL A 389 9.87 -12.83 -28.79
CA VAL A 389 8.67 -11.99 -28.85
C VAL A 389 7.90 -12.02 -27.53
N ALA A 390 7.69 -13.21 -26.95
CA ALA A 390 7.02 -13.33 -25.65
C ALA A 390 7.80 -12.69 -24.50
N LEU A 391 9.14 -12.79 -24.51
CA LEU A 391 9.98 -12.08 -23.55
C LEU A 391 9.87 -10.56 -23.67
N LEU A 392 9.81 -10.03 -24.89
CA LEU A 392 9.62 -8.61 -25.11
C LEU A 392 8.22 -8.17 -24.68
N GLY A 393 7.20 -9.01 -24.90
CA GLY A 393 5.86 -8.81 -24.33
C GLY A 393 5.89 -8.67 -22.80
N LEU A 394 6.61 -9.56 -22.09
CA LEU A 394 6.82 -9.44 -20.63
C LEU A 394 7.57 -8.16 -20.25
N GLY A 395 8.61 -7.81 -21.01
CA GLY A 395 9.35 -6.56 -20.81
C GLY A 395 8.46 -5.32 -20.95
N THR A 396 7.54 -5.32 -21.91
CA THR A 396 6.59 -4.24 -22.09
C THR A 396 5.53 -4.19 -20.98
N VAL A 397 5.04 -5.34 -20.51
CA VAL A 397 4.19 -5.37 -19.30
C VAL A 397 4.93 -4.72 -18.13
N GLY A 398 6.19 -5.09 -17.89
CA GLY A 398 7.01 -4.47 -16.86
C GLY A 398 7.18 -2.96 -17.05
N LEU A 399 7.44 -2.50 -18.28
CA LEU A 399 7.57 -1.09 -18.60
C LEU A 399 6.27 -0.32 -18.36
N LEU A 400 5.12 -0.86 -18.77
CA LEU A 400 3.81 -0.24 -18.54
C LEU A 400 3.48 -0.13 -17.04
N LEU A 401 3.90 -1.12 -16.24
CA LEU A 401 3.72 -1.08 -14.79
C LEU A 401 4.60 -0.03 -14.12
N VAL A 402 5.72 0.36 -14.73
CA VAL A 402 6.62 1.41 -14.22
C VAL A 402 6.06 2.83 -14.47
N VAL A 403 5.23 3.01 -15.50
CA VAL A 403 4.72 4.33 -15.92
C VAL A 403 3.96 5.06 -14.79
N PRO A 404 3.02 4.42 -14.04
CA PRO A 404 2.38 5.07 -12.89
C PRO A 404 3.34 5.61 -11.83
N GLY A 405 4.39 4.87 -11.49
CA GLY A 405 5.36 5.38 -10.51
C GLY A 405 6.12 6.61 -11.01
N LEU A 406 6.42 6.66 -12.30
CA LEU A 406 7.01 7.85 -12.91
C LEU A 406 6.05 9.04 -12.91
N LEU A 407 4.75 8.79 -13.03
CA LEU A 407 3.68 9.81 -13.01
C LEU A 407 3.48 10.42 -11.61
N TYR A 408 3.34 9.55 -10.61
CA TYR A 408 2.94 9.91 -9.25
C TYR A 408 4.11 10.03 -8.28
N GLY A 409 5.34 9.77 -8.71
CA GLY A 409 6.53 9.80 -7.86
C GLY A 409 7.09 11.19 -7.55
N PRO A 410 7.19 12.11 -8.53
CA PRO A 410 7.65 13.48 -8.28
C PRO A 410 6.54 14.35 -7.66
N ILE A 411 6.48 14.39 -6.33
CA ILE A 411 5.51 15.18 -5.56
C ILE A 411 6.25 16.28 -4.80
N THR A 412 5.80 17.53 -4.95
CA THR A 412 6.18 18.62 -4.04
C THR A 412 5.08 18.84 -3.02
N VAL A 413 5.47 19.29 -1.84
CA VAL A 413 4.55 19.61 -0.75
C VAL A 413 4.74 21.06 -0.34
N ASP A 414 3.63 21.75 -0.16
CA ASP A 414 3.52 23.05 0.50
C ASP A 414 2.84 22.82 1.86
N ALA A 415 3.60 22.95 2.95
CA ALA A 415 3.03 22.74 4.29
C ALA A 415 2.24 23.95 4.79
N ASP A 416 2.44 25.12 4.17
CA ASP A 416 1.71 26.35 4.48
C ASP A 416 0.32 26.37 3.80
N SER A 417 -0.03 25.30 3.05
CA SER A 417 -1.36 25.07 2.49
C SER A 417 -2.44 24.86 3.56
N VAL A 418 -2.05 24.42 4.75
CA VAL A 418 -2.92 24.33 5.93
C VAL A 418 -3.13 25.74 6.46
N THR A 419 -4.38 26.19 6.54
CA THR A 419 -4.68 27.59 6.85
C THR A 419 -5.12 27.82 8.30
N ASP A 420 -5.37 26.76 9.05
CA ASP A 420 -5.94 26.85 10.39
C ASP A 420 -4.92 27.13 11.51
N THR A 421 -5.36 27.88 12.52
CA THR A 421 -4.48 28.51 13.52
C THR A 421 -4.09 27.65 14.72
N GLY A 422 -4.62 26.43 14.82
CA GLY A 422 -4.44 25.54 15.96
C GLY A 422 -3.46 24.36 15.73
N GLU A 423 -2.54 24.52 14.78
CA GLU A 423 -1.53 23.51 14.46
C GLU A 423 -0.59 23.19 15.64
N VAL A 424 -0.15 21.93 15.70
CA VAL A 424 0.90 21.46 16.60
C VAL A 424 2.12 21.08 15.79
N ARG A 425 3.30 21.61 16.16
CA ARG A 425 4.57 21.27 15.51
C ARG A 425 5.39 20.30 16.34
N VAL A 426 5.76 19.18 15.74
CA VAL A 426 6.64 18.17 16.34
C VAL A 426 7.84 17.94 15.43
N GLY A 427 8.98 18.55 15.78
CA GLY A 427 10.16 18.54 14.91
C GLY A 427 9.87 19.26 13.58
N ASP A 428 9.93 18.52 12.47
CA ASP A 428 9.62 19.01 11.12
C ASP A 428 8.23 18.58 10.61
N TYR A 429 7.38 18.08 11.50
CA TYR A 429 5.98 17.76 11.22
C TYR A 429 5.06 18.87 11.73
N LEU A 430 4.08 19.21 10.91
CA LEU A 430 2.89 19.99 11.24
C LEU A 430 1.72 19.02 11.35
N VAL A 431 1.00 19.04 12.46
CA VAL A 431 -0.21 18.25 12.69
C VAL A 431 -1.35 19.18 13.02
N THR A 432 -2.48 19.01 12.35
CA THR A 432 -3.67 19.86 12.50
C THR A 432 -4.93 19.07 12.16
N TYR A 433 -6.08 19.48 12.66
CA TYR A 433 -7.37 19.08 12.12
C TYR A 433 -7.92 20.26 11.30
N GLU A 434 -8.37 19.99 10.08
CA GLU A 434 -8.96 20.99 9.19
C GLU A 434 -10.10 20.36 8.38
N GLU A 435 -11.09 21.16 8.04
CA GLU A 435 -12.21 20.80 7.16
C GLU A 435 -12.20 21.72 5.95
N ASP A 436 -12.66 21.20 4.82
CA ASP A 436 -12.50 21.80 3.51
C ASP A 436 -11.03 22.12 3.15
N ALA A 437 -10.09 21.32 3.66
CA ALA A 437 -8.66 21.57 3.50
C ALA A 437 -8.23 21.31 2.04
N THR A 438 -7.54 22.27 1.44
CA THR A 438 -6.97 22.08 0.10
C THR A 438 -5.69 21.26 0.19
N PRO A 439 -5.56 20.13 -0.53
CA PRO A 439 -4.34 19.34 -0.54
C PRO A 439 -3.07 20.12 -0.86
N GLY A 440 -2.12 20.12 0.07
CA GLY A 440 -0.78 20.71 -0.10
C GLY A 440 0.16 19.92 -1.00
N GLN A 441 -0.34 18.94 -1.77
CA GLN A 441 0.47 18.12 -2.69
C GLN A 441 0.33 18.61 -4.12
N THR A 442 1.46 18.72 -4.83
CA THR A 442 1.46 18.98 -6.27
C THR A 442 2.18 17.87 -7.02
N LEU A 443 1.51 17.26 -7.99
CA LEU A 443 2.09 16.27 -8.90
C LEU A 443 2.86 16.98 -10.03
N LEU A 444 4.19 17.01 -9.97
CA LEU A 444 4.98 17.85 -10.88
C LEU A 444 4.89 17.48 -12.37
N LEU A 445 4.51 16.25 -12.69
CA LEU A 445 4.41 15.78 -14.07
C LEU A 445 2.96 15.62 -14.54
N LEU A 446 2.01 15.62 -13.62
CA LEU A 446 0.59 15.52 -13.91
C LEU A 446 -0.05 16.84 -13.52
N ASP A 447 -0.19 17.73 -14.50
CA ASP A 447 -0.96 18.95 -14.35
C ASP A 447 -2.45 18.58 -14.40
N VAL A 448 -2.95 18.14 -13.25
CA VAL A 448 -4.35 17.74 -13.07
C VAL A 448 -4.90 18.65 -11.98
N GLU A 449 -5.08 19.93 -12.32
CA GLU A 449 -5.66 20.96 -11.45
C GLU A 449 -6.88 20.40 -10.68
N ASN A 450 -7.73 19.61 -11.33
CA ASN A 450 -8.93 19.04 -10.70
C ASN A 450 -8.73 17.85 -9.72
N ALA A 451 -7.58 17.15 -9.69
CA ALA A 451 -7.44 15.94 -8.86
C ALA A 451 -6.84 16.20 -7.47
N THR A 452 -6.20 17.36 -7.30
CA THR A 452 -5.63 17.83 -6.03
C THR A 452 -6.45 18.97 -5.41
N GLU A 453 -7.51 19.45 -6.09
CA GLU A 453 -8.39 20.51 -5.58
C GLU A 453 -9.61 19.99 -4.80
N THR A 454 -9.88 18.68 -4.79
CA THR A 454 -10.91 18.12 -3.93
C THR A 454 -10.49 18.32 -2.48
N THR A 455 -11.28 19.10 -1.76
CA THR A 455 -11.05 19.38 -0.35
C THR A 455 -11.13 18.09 0.47
N GLN A 456 -10.39 18.05 1.58
CA GLN A 456 -10.35 16.90 2.47
C GLN A 456 -10.57 17.32 3.92
N ASP A 457 -11.26 16.45 4.66
CA ASP A 457 -11.64 16.72 6.04
C ASP A 457 -10.98 15.70 6.97
N GLY A 458 -10.30 16.20 8.01
CA GLY A 458 -9.78 15.35 9.08
C GLY A 458 -8.43 15.79 9.65
N LEU A 459 -7.77 14.82 10.29
CA LEU A 459 -6.45 14.99 10.92
C LEU A 459 -5.34 14.91 9.88
N ILE A 460 -4.75 16.05 9.55
CA ILE A 460 -3.72 16.22 8.53
C ILE A 460 -2.33 16.22 9.17
N VAL A 461 -1.39 15.54 8.52
CA VAL A 461 0.04 15.66 8.79
C VAL A 461 0.77 16.17 7.56
N ALA A 462 1.51 17.26 7.73
CA ALA A 462 2.33 17.88 6.69
C ALA A 462 3.80 17.99 7.10
N SER A 463 4.71 17.86 6.12
CA SER A 463 6.16 18.06 6.28
C SER A 463 6.82 18.23 4.92
N GLU A 464 7.27 19.44 4.59
CA GLU A 464 7.92 19.74 3.30
C GLU A 464 9.23 18.98 3.13
N SER A 465 10.07 18.97 4.18
CA SER A 465 11.37 18.27 4.23
C SER A 465 11.25 16.78 3.96
N ARG A 466 10.07 16.20 4.24
CA ARG A 466 9.76 14.78 4.06
C ARG A 466 8.84 14.52 2.87
N SER A 467 8.38 15.57 2.20
CA SER A 467 7.37 15.52 1.14
C SER A 467 6.10 14.78 1.59
N ILE A 468 5.65 15.04 2.82
CA ILE A 468 4.46 14.43 3.42
C ILE A 468 3.36 15.48 3.45
N TRP A 469 2.19 15.13 2.94
CA TRP A 469 0.94 15.81 3.23
C TRP A 469 -0.12 14.73 3.15
N THR A 470 -0.83 14.42 4.22
CA THR A 470 -1.80 13.33 4.20
C THR A 470 -2.83 13.51 5.28
N VAL A 471 -4.07 13.16 4.99
CA VAL A 471 -5.07 12.87 6.02
C VAL A 471 -4.72 11.52 6.63
N THR A 472 -4.45 11.54 7.93
CA THR A 472 -4.11 10.35 8.72
C THR A 472 -5.33 9.73 9.38
N GLU A 473 -6.29 10.58 9.78
CA GLU A 473 -7.61 10.17 10.23
C GLU A 473 -8.68 11.02 9.56
N ARG A 474 -9.75 10.41 9.07
CA ARG A 474 -10.84 11.16 8.41
C ARG A 474 -11.81 11.74 9.42
N ALA A 475 -12.44 12.86 9.08
CA ALA A 475 -13.46 13.50 9.92
C ALA A 475 -14.56 12.51 10.36
N GLU A 476 -15.02 11.62 9.47
CA GLU A 476 -16.10 10.69 9.80
C GLU A 476 -15.66 9.53 10.71
N SER A 477 -14.38 9.14 10.68
CA SER A 477 -13.87 8.16 11.64
C SER A 477 -13.71 8.82 13.01
N LEU A 478 -13.16 10.05 13.06
CA LEU A 478 -13.02 10.79 14.32
C LEU A 478 -14.39 11.13 14.93
N ALA A 479 -15.41 11.42 14.12
CA ALA A 479 -16.79 11.61 14.59
C ALA A 479 -17.41 10.33 15.16
N PHE A 480 -16.96 9.15 14.71
CA PHE A 480 -17.42 7.86 15.20
C PHE A 480 -16.67 7.40 16.47
N ASP A 481 -15.34 7.47 16.44
CA ASP A 481 -14.45 6.97 17.51
C ASP A 481 -14.24 8.01 18.63
N GLY A 482 -14.45 9.31 18.36
CA GLY A 482 -14.25 10.41 19.31
C GLY A 482 -12.78 10.75 19.60
N GLU A 483 -11.88 9.79 19.38
CA GLU A 483 -10.44 9.95 19.54
C GLU A 483 -9.68 9.38 18.33
N ALA A 484 -8.54 10.00 18.03
CA ALA A 484 -7.57 9.48 17.08
C ALA A 484 -6.14 9.75 17.57
N SER A 485 -5.17 9.06 16.98
CA SER A 485 -3.78 9.34 17.28
C SER A 485 -2.91 9.16 16.04
N VAL A 486 -1.88 10.00 15.93
CA VAL A 486 -0.92 9.94 14.84
C VAL A 486 0.51 9.91 15.39
N ASN A 487 1.29 8.97 14.85
CA ASN A 487 2.68 8.79 15.20
C ASN A 487 3.59 9.49 14.20
N VAL A 488 4.28 10.52 14.67
CA VAL A 488 5.31 11.24 13.89
C VAL A 488 6.70 10.88 14.43
N GLY A 489 7.74 11.04 13.61
CA GLY A 489 9.06 10.61 14.04
C GLY A 489 10.14 10.48 12.98
N GLY A 490 11.18 9.74 13.34
CA GLY A 490 12.28 9.40 12.45
C GLY A 490 13.10 8.24 13.00
N LEU A 491 14.31 8.07 12.46
CA LEU A 491 15.22 7.04 12.99
C LEU A 491 15.60 7.38 14.44
N GLY A 492 15.17 6.52 15.37
CA GLY A 492 15.55 6.58 16.78
C GLY A 492 14.68 7.46 17.68
N TRP A 493 13.60 8.06 17.16
CA TRP A 493 12.66 8.83 17.96
C TRP A 493 11.24 8.74 17.37
N ARG A 494 10.25 8.89 18.24
CA ARG A 494 8.82 8.83 17.93
C ARG A 494 8.10 9.73 18.92
N GLU A 495 7.07 10.41 18.44
CA GLU A 495 6.14 11.19 19.24
C GLU A 495 4.71 10.89 18.82
N THR A 496 3.77 10.97 19.76
CA THR A 496 2.34 10.68 19.48
C THR A 496 1.54 11.95 19.69
N VAL A 497 0.87 12.41 18.63
CA VAL A 497 -0.12 13.48 18.73
C VAL A 497 -1.49 12.83 18.81
N ARG A 498 -2.21 13.11 19.89
CA ARG A 498 -3.59 12.63 20.09
C ARG A 498 -4.57 13.72 19.64
N ALA A 499 -5.64 13.32 18.98
CA ALA A 499 -6.77 14.17 18.64
C ALA A 499 -7.99 13.71 19.40
N ASP A 500 -8.66 14.62 20.10
CA ASP A 500 -9.87 14.35 20.86
C ASP A 500 -10.98 15.26 20.33
N ARG A 501 -12.09 14.66 19.87
CA ARG A 501 -13.29 15.36 19.45
C ARG A 501 -14.24 15.47 20.63
N THR A 502 -14.79 16.67 20.82
CA THR A 502 -15.89 16.90 21.75
C THR A 502 -16.95 17.71 21.05
N GLY A 503 -18.23 17.34 21.22
CA GLY A 503 -19.30 18.02 20.51
C GLY A 503 -20.68 17.86 21.12
N TRP A 504 -21.60 18.63 20.56
CA TRP A 504 -23.02 18.63 20.88
C TRP A 504 -23.84 18.54 19.58
N ASP A 505 -24.67 17.51 19.45
CA ASP A 505 -25.69 17.38 18.42
C ASP A 505 -26.80 18.41 18.69
N VAL A 506 -26.84 19.47 17.87
CA VAL A 506 -27.76 20.59 18.09
C VAL A 506 -29.14 20.24 17.53
N THR A 507 -30.19 20.43 18.34
CA THR A 507 -31.55 20.00 17.99
C THR A 507 -32.01 20.59 16.66
N GLY A 508 -32.26 19.71 15.69
CA GLY A 508 -32.77 20.04 14.36
C GLY A 508 -31.73 20.64 13.40
N ASN A 509 -30.45 20.63 13.77
CA ASN A 509 -29.36 21.11 12.92
C ASN A 509 -28.13 20.19 13.00
N GLU A 510 -26.98 20.64 12.48
CA GLU A 510 -25.69 19.93 12.58
C GLU A 510 -25.09 19.98 14.00
N SER A 511 -23.97 19.29 14.21
CA SER A 511 -23.29 19.23 15.51
C SER A 511 -22.34 20.40 15.66
N ALA A 512 -22.32 21.03 16.84
CA ALA A 512 -21.28 21.99 17.21
C ALA A 512 -20.16 21.25 17.95
N TYR A 513 -18.95 21.25 17.43
CA TYR A 513 -17.83 20.50 18.00
C TYR A 513 -16.50 21.24 17.91
N ALA A 514 -15.53 20.71 18.64
CA ALA A 514 -14.15 21.11 18.60
C ALA A 514 -13.24 19.86 18.59
N VAL A 515 -12.07 20.01 17.98
CA VAL A 515 -11.02 18.99 17.97
C VAL A 515 -9.79 19.57 18.65
N ASP A 516 -9.38 18.93 19.74
CA ASP A 516 -8.22 19.30 20.53
C ASP A 516 -7.06 18.34 20.21
N LEU A 517 -5.86 18.88 19.99
CA LEU A 517 -4.64 18.13 19.77
C LEU A 517 -3.77 18.16 21.02
N THR A 518 -3.34 16.99 21.49
CA THR A 518 -2.48 16.85 22.66
C THR A 518 -1.16 16.19 22.30
N VAL A 519 -0.04 16.83 22.69
CA VAL A 519 1.31 16.29 22.60
C VAL A 519 2.13 16.78 23.81
N ASP A 520 3.01 15.95 24.36
CA ASP A 520 3.86 16.30 25.52
C ASP A 520 3.10 16.85 26.75
N GLY A 521 1.81 16.56 26.87
CA GLY A 521 0.94 17.06 27.93
C GLY A 521 0.41 18.49 27.73
N GLU A 522 0.72 19.11 26.58
CA GLU A 522 0.14 20.38 26.14
C GLU A 522 -1.04 20.09 25.18
N THR A 523 -2.14 20.81 25.37
CA THR A 523 -3.36 20.67 24.54
C THR A 523 -3.61 21.98 23.79
N THR A 524 -3.85 21.88 22.49
CA THR A 524 -4.18 22.99 21.59
C THR A 524 -5.53 22.71 20.93
N ARG A 525 -6.45 23.68 20.98
CA ARG A 525 -7.68 23.63 20.19
C ARG A 525 -7.33 23.81 18.72
N SER A 526 -7.36 22.72 17.97
CA SER A 526 -6.96 22.71 16.56
C SER A 526 -8.06 23.20 15.65
N PHE A 527 -9.30 22.85 15.98
CA PHE A 527 -10.47 23.17 15.18
C PHE A 527 -11.68 23.39 16.07
N ALA A 528 -12.56 24.28 15.63
CA ALA A 528 -13.85 24.52 16.25
C ALA A 528 -14.84 24.95 15.17
N THR A 529 -16.03 24.35 15.15
CA THR A 529 -17.06 24.72 14.18
C THR A 529 -17.51 26.17 14.37
N ASP A 530 -18.13 26.73 13.33
CA ASP A 530 -18.93 27.94 13.49
C ASP A 530 -20.07 27.73 14.52
N PRO A 531 -20.60 28.81 15.11
CA PRO A 531 -21.76 28.75 16.00
C PRO A 531 -22.98 28.08 15.34
N VAL A 532 -23.44 26.96 15.90
CA VAL A 532 -24.60 26.23 15.37
C VAL A 532 -25.86 26.63 16.12
N GLN A 533 -26.90 27.00 15.39
CA GLN A 533 -28.18 27.42 15.98
C GLN A 533 -29.19 26.27 15.96
N ALA A 534 -29.85 26.06 17.10
CA ALA A 534 -30.92 25.08 17.21
C ALA A 534 -32.20 25.57 16.50
N ASP A 535 -32.94 24.62 15.94
CA ASP A 535 -34.22 24.85 15.25
C ASP A 535 -35.40 25.01 16.23
N VAL A 536 -35.09 25.23 17.51
CA VAL A 536 -36.07 25.47 18.57
C VAL A 536 -36.03 26.93 19.01
N THR A 537 -37.20 27.45 19.38
CA THR A 537 -37.35 28.80 19.95
C THR A 537 -38.13 28.74 21.25
N ILE A 538 -37.75 29.57 22.21
CA ILE A 538 -38.37 29.65 23.53
C ILE A 538 -38.55 31.10 23.96
N ASP A 539 -39.78 31.49 24.29
CA ASP A 539 -40.14 32.89 24.60
C ASP A 539 -39.64 33.92 23.55
N GLY A 540 -39.67 33.54 22.27
CA GLY A 540 -39.18 34.38 21.16
C GLY A 540 -37.65 34.50 21.07
N HIS A 541 -36.89 33.74 21.86
CA HIS A 541 -35.44 33.66 21.78
C HIS A 541 -35.01 32.46 20.93
N ARG A 542 -33.91 32.63 20.20
CA ARG A 542 -33.20 31.55 19.50
C ARG A 542 -31.95 31.19 20.29
N ILE A 543 -31.62 29.90 20.30
CA ILE A 543 -30.53 29.35 21.09
C ILE A 543 -29.51 28.74 20.14
N GLY A 544 -28.23 29.09 20.31
CA GLY A 544 -27.12 28.46 19.61
C GLY A 544 -26.08 27.91 20.55
N VAL A 545 -25.37 26.88 20.10
CA VAL A 545 -24.19 26.32 20.75
C VAL A 545 -22.96 26.90 20.06
N VAL A 546 -22.05 27.42 20.87
CA VAL A 546 -20.86 28.15 20.40
C VAL A 546 -19.63 27.46 20.98
N PRO A 547 -18.78 26.84 20.16
CA PRO A 547 -17.45 26.41 20.61
C PRO A 547 -16.63 27.61 21.12
N THR A 548 -15.91 27.44 22.23
CA THR A 548 -14.96 28.45 22.76
C THR A 548 -13.52 27.93 22.67
N ASP A 549 -12.55 28.60 23.31
CA ASP A 549 -11.16 28.13 23.34
C ASP A 549 -10.99 26.85 24.20
N ASP A 550 -11.85 26.65 25.20
CA ASP A 550 -11.73 25.63 26.24
C ASP A 550 -13.02 24.85 26.52
N GLY A 551 -14.10 25.11 25.79
CA GLY A 551 -15.39 24.49 26.02
C GLY A 551 -16.46 24.91 25.02
N PHE A 552 -17.69 25.05 25.51
CA PHE A 552 -18.87 25.42 24.75
C PHE A 552 -19.76 26.36 25.54
N GLU A 553 -20.34 27.34 24.86
CA GLU A 553 -21.30 28.30 25.42
C GLU A 553 -22.66 28.20 24.73
N VAL A 554 -23.71 28.51 25.48
CA VAL A 554 -25.03 28.80 24.94
C VAL A 554 -25.13 30.29 24.63
N ARG A 555 -25.43 30.62 23.38
CA ARG A 555 -25.75 31.99 22.94
C ARG A 555 -27.25 32.15 22.74
N VAL A 556 -27.81 33.15 23.41
CA VAL A 556 -29.24 33.49 23.30
C VAL A 556 -29.39 34.75 22.47
N THR A 557 -30.18 34.69 21.41
CA THR A 557 -30.48 35.83 20.54
C THR A 557 -31.97 36.11 20.46
N ARG A 558 -32.34 37.38 20.26
CA ARG A 558 -33.72 37.85 20.05
C ARG A 558 -33.70 39.00 19.06
N ASP A 559 -34.57 38.97 18.06
CA ASP A 559 -34.64 39.99 17.01
C ASP A 559 -33.26 40.31 16.39
N ASP A 560 -32.46 39.25 16.17
CA ASP A 560 -31.09 39.29 15.65
C ASP A 560 -30.04 40.03 16.51
N ALA A 561 -30.38 40.33 17.77
CA ALA A 561 -29.45 40.84 18.77
C ALA A 561 -29.11 39.78 19.83
N THR A 562 -27.84 39.69 20.22
CA THR A 562 -27.40 38.83 21.32
C THR A 562 -27.91 39.36 22.65
N VAL A 563 -28.72 38.56 23.34
CA VAL A 563 -29.26 38.83 24.68
C VAL A 563 -28.22 38.48 25.76
N GLY A 564 -27.47 37.40 25.56
CA GLY A 564 -26.37 37.00 26.43
C GLY A 564 -25.75 35.67 25.99
N THR A 565 -24.63 35.33 26.65
CA THR A 565 -23.98 34.03 26.55
C THR A 565 -23.70 33.48 27.95
N ALA A 566 -23.61 32.15 28.08
CA ALA A 566 -23.05 31.49 29.25
C ALA A 566 -22.45 30.15 28.86
N ALA A 567 -21.41 29.72 29.58
CA ALA A 567 -20.87 28.36 29.47
C ALA A 567 -21.99 27.32 29.64
N ILE A 568 -21.94 26.26 28.84
CA ILE A 568 -22.80 25.09 29.05
C ILE A 568 -22.48 24.54 30.45
N PRO A 569 -23.46 24.49 31.37
CA PRO A 569 -23.22 24.03 32.74
C PRO A 569 -22.70 22.59 32.77
N GLU A 570 -21.98 22.23 33.83
CA GLU A 570 -21.69 20.82 34.09
C GLU A 570 -22.99 20.03 34.34
N THR A 571 -22.91 18.70 34.25
CA THR A 571 -24.07 17.83 34.42
C THR A 571 -24.71 18.02 35.80
N ASN A 572 -26.02 18.26 35.82
CA ASN A 572 -26.85 18.64 36.97
C ASN A 572 -26.63 20.06 37.51
N GLU A 573 -25.96 20.92 36.76
CA GLU A 573 -25.84 22.34 37.07
C GLU A 573 -26.74 23.22 36.19
N THR A 574 -26.89 24.48 36.59
CA THR A 574 -27.74 25.46 35.92
C THR A 574 -27.04 26.81 35.78
N ALA A 575 -27.22 27.47 34.64
CA ALA A 575 -26.81 28.84 34.37
C ALA A 575 -28.01 29.69 33.93
N THR A 576 -27.89 31.01 34.06
CA THR A 576 -28.95 31.96 33.64
C THR A 576 -28.43 32.86 32.53
N VAL A 577 -29.19 32.97 31.43
CA VAL A 577 -28.88 33.85 30.31
C VAL A 577 -30.11 34.70 29.99
N GLY A 578 -30.06 35.98 30.38
CA GLY A 578 -31.22 36.87 30.27
C GLY A 578 -32.42 36.33 31.07
N PRO A 579 -33.60 36.16 30.45
CA PRO A 579 -34.78 35.58 31.11
C PRO A 579 -34.79 34.04 31.11
N LEU A 580 -33.80 33.37 30.51
CA LEU A 580 -33.78 31.93 30.31
C LEU A 580 -32.88 31.24 31.35
N THR A 581 -33.27 30.03 31.76
CA THR A 581 -32.44 29.12 32.55
C THR A 581 -31.93 28.00 31.66
N VAL A 582 -30.62 27.85 31.59
CA VAL A 582 -29.91 26.75 30.90
C VAL A 582 -29.54 25.71 31.95
N ARG A 583 -29.78 24.43 31.68
CA ARG A 583 -29.41 23.32 32.56
C ARG A 583 -28.88 22.15 31.74
N THR A 584 -27.93 21.42 32.29
CA THR A 584 -27.41 20.20 31.66
C THR A 584 -27.91 19.00 32.45
N GLU A 585 -28.69 18.12 31.81
CA GLU A 585 -29.26 16.93 32.44
C GLU A 585 -28.65 15.68 31.85
N ALA A 586 -28.56 14.61 32.64
CA ALA A 586 -28.18 13.29 32.16
C ALA A 586 -29.35 12.32 32.33
N ASP A 587 -29.71 11.61 31.26
CA ASP A 587 -30.77 10.60 31.25
C ASP A 587 -30.36 9.41 30.37
N ASP A 588 -30.56 8.18 30.86
CA ASP A 588 -30.31 6.91 30.14
C ASP A 588 -29.04 6.84 29.26
N GLY A 589 -27.93 7.43 29.72
CA GLY A 589 -26.63 7.38 29.05
C GLY A 589 -26.34 8.53 28.08
N SER A 590 -27.27 9.48 27.90
CA SER A 590 -27.04 10.72 27.17
C SER A 590 -27.01 11.93 28.10
N THR A 591 -26.29 12.98 27.68
CA THR A 591 -26.25 14.28 28.37
C THR A 591 -26.89 15.33 27.47
N ALA A 592 -27.85 16.09 27.96
CA ALA A 592 -28.60 17.06 27.17
C ALA A 592 -28.59 18.46 27.78
N VAL A 593 -28.46 19.48 26.94
CA VAL A 593 -28.67 20.88 27.32
C VAL A 593 -30.14 21.22 27.13
N VAL A 594 -30.79 21.62 28.21
CA VAL A 594 -32.18 22.03 28.21
C VAL A 594 -32.27 23.50 28.59
N VAL A 595 -33.06 24.26 27.85
CA VAL A 595 -33.34 25.67 28.13
C VAL A 595 -34.80 25.84 28.54
N ALA A 596 -35.03 26.60 29.60
CA ALA A 596 -36.34 26.80 30.20
C ALA A 596 -36.70 28.28 30.38
N SER A 597 -37.99 28.58 30.23
CA SER A 597 -38.62 29.89 30.45
C SER A 597 -40.08 29.71 30.86
N ASP A 598 -40.52 30.37 31.94
CA ASP A 598 -41.92 30.41 32.39
C ASP A 598 -42.67 29.06 32.39
N GLY A 599 -41.99 27.98 32.80
CA GLY A 599 -42.55 26.63 32.90
C GLY A 599 -42.56 25.82 31.59
N THR A 600 -42.02 26.38 30.51
CA THR A 600 -41.72 25.65 29.26
C THR A 600 -40.24 25.29 29.24
N SER A 601 -39.89 24.08 28.78
CA SER A 601 -38.51 23.65 28.58
C SER A 601 -38.35 22.95 27.23
N VAL A 602 -37.20 23.16 26.58
CA VAL A 602 -36.84 22.55 25.29
C VAL A 602 -35.41 22.06 25.32
N THR A 603 -35.17 20.85 24.79
CA THR A 603 -33.81 20.34 24.56
C THR A 603 -33.22 21.09 23.38
N VAL A 604 -32.06 21.69 23.59
CA VAL A 604 -31.35 22.50 22.59
C VAL A 604 -30.22 21.71 21.94
N ALA A 605 -29.56 20.83 22.69
CA ALA A 605 -28.53 19.96 22.16
C ALA A 605 -28.33 18.72 23.04
N GLU A 606 -27.82 17.65 22.44
CA GLU A 606 -27.39 16.43 23.12
C GLU A 606 -25.88 16.26 22.95
N ARG A 607 -25.18 15.79 23.96
CA ARG A 607 -23.72 15.59 23.88
C ARG A 607 -23.46 14.43 22.93
N GLU A 608 -22.51 14.63 22.01
CA GLU A 608 -22.05 13.56 21.11
C GLU A 608 -21.58 12.35 21.94
N THR A 609 -21.84 11.15 21.40
CA THR A 609 -21.39 9.88 21.97
C THR A 609 -20.55 9.14 20.94
N TYR A 610 -19.48 8.49 21.42
CA TYR A 610 -18.49 7.80 20.61
C TYR A 610 -18.37 6.33 21.03
N GLU A 611 -17.80 5.47 20.18
CA GLU A 611 -17.68 4.01 20.39
C GLU A 611 -16.35 3.53 21.01
#